data_AF-N2IVH4-F1
#
_entry.id   AF-N2IVH4-F1
#
_cell.length_a   1.000
_cell.length_b   1.000
_cell.length_c   1.000
_cell.angle_alpha   90.00
_cell.angle_beta   90.00
_cell.angle_gamma   90.00
#
_symmetry.space_group_name_H-M   'P 1'
#
loop_
_entity.id
_entity.type
_entity.pdbx_description
1 polymer ?
#
loop_
_entity_poly.entity_id
_entity_poly.type
_entity_poly.pdbx_seq_one_letter_code
_entity_poly.pdbx_strand_id
1 'polypeptide(L)'
;MHSNPHLPADLLDTTPGSATRGVFAPPAGWEGSEQDYAALIRDRFDARETQARILFIIKYAAQGPVTCAGPYATMAARIVHRLVKKCGKECYNLVVK
;
A
#
# COMPACT_ATOMS: atom_id res chain seq x y z
N MET A 1 14.88 6.05 25.61
CA MET A 1 13.78 6.56 24.78
C MET A 1 14.16 6.31 23.32
N HIS A 2 13.68 5.21 22.73
CA HIS A 2 13.90 4.99 21.29
C HIS A 2 12.85 5.83 20.56
N SER A 3 13.29 6.97 20.00
CA SER A 3 12.49 7.77 19.09
C SER A 3 12.05 6.86 17.96
N ASN A 4 10.79 6.43 17.98
CA ASN A 4 10.18 5.78 16.84
C ASN A 4 10.06 6.89 15.79
N PRO A 5 10.85 6.90 14.70
CA PRO A 5 10.72 7.95 13.71
C PRO A 5 9.30 7.84 13.18
N HIS A 6 8.46 8.82 13.50
CA HIS A 6 7.09 8.85 13.04
C HIS A 6 7.11 8.87 11.51
N LEU A 7 6.97 7.68 10.92
CA LEU A 7 6.73 7.56 9.49
C LEU A 7 5.50 8.41 9.17
N PRO A 8 5.56 9.21 8.10
CA PRO A 8 4.53 10.20 7.87
C PRO A 8 3.17 9.52 7.70
N ALA A 9 2.11 10.23 8.08
CA ALA A 9 0.75 9.69 8.20
C ALA A 9 0.17 9.20 6.85
N ASP A 10 0.85 9.46 5.74
CA ASP A 10 0.57 9.05 4.37
C ASP A 10 1.51 7.96 3.83
N LEU A 11 2.45 7.42 4.63
CA LEU A 11 3.43 6.43 4.15
C LEU A 11 2.88 5.01 4.09
N LEU A 12 2.76 4.44 2.89
CA LEU A 12 2.50 3.03 2.63
C LEU A 12 3.82 2.25 2.52
N ASP A 13 4.19 1.56 3.59
CA ASP A 13 5.39 0.73 3.64
C ASP A 13 5.13 -0.67 3.07
N THR A 14 6.02 -1.10 2.19
CA THR A 14 6.01 -2.39 1.50
C THR A 14 7.15 -3.31 1.93
N THR A 15 7.90 -2.93 2.97
CA THR A 15 8.99 -3.75 3.51
C THR A 15 8.44 -5.04 4.14
N PRO A 16 8.96 -6.23 3.74
CA PRO A 16 8.59 -7.50 4.37
C PRO A 16 8.70 -7.46 5.90
N GLY A 17 7.64 -7.88 6.59
CA GLY A 17 7.60 -7.90 8.05
C GLY A 17 7.35 -6.55 8.72
N SER A 18 7.17 -5.47 7.95
CA SER A 18 6.82 -4.17 8.53
C SER A 18 5.43 -4.19 9.15
N ALA A 19 5.38 -3.87 10.46
CA ALA A 19 4.14 -3.85 11.24
C ALA A 19 3.31 -2.58 11.05
N THR A 20 3.86 -1.53 10.43
CA THR A 20 3.30 -0.17 10.56
C THR A 20 2.08 0.08 9.67
N ARG A 21 1.88 -0.59 8.53
CA ARG A 21 0.67 -0.44 7.67
C ARG A 21 0.09 -1.70 7.01
N GLY A 22 0.31 -2.86 7.64
CA GLY A 22 -0.68 -3.93 7.85
C GLY A 22 -1.31 -4.71 6.67
N VAL A 23 -1.35 -4.19 5.45
CA VAL A 23 -1.96 -4.91 4.29
C VAL A 23 -1.17 -4.76 3.00
N PHE A 24 -0.25 -3.80 2.90
CA PHE A 24 0.67 -3.67 1.76
C PHE A 24 2.10 -4.16 2.04
N ALA A 25 2.46 -4.39 3.30
CA ALA A 25 3.70 -5.05 3.67
C ALA A 25 3.58 -6.57 3.48
N PRO A 26 4.48 -7.23 2.74
CA PRO A 26 4.56 -8.68 2.73
C PRO A 26 4.86 -9.25 4.12
N PRO A 27 4.61 -10.55 4.36
CA PRO A 27 5.03 -11.19 5.61
C PRO A 27 6.56 -11.14 5.77
N ALA A 28 7.06 -11.31 6.99
CA ALA A 28 8.49 -11.35 7.26
C ALA A 28 9.16 -12.50 6.48
N GLY A 29 10.36 -12.25 5.94
CA GLY A 29 11.10 -13.22 5.13
C GLY A 29 10.56 -13.44 3.71
N TRP A 30 9.64 -12.58 3.24
CA TRP A 30 9.13 -12.66 1.88
C TRP A 30 10.18 -12.30 0.83
N GLU A 31 10.39 -13.19 -0.14
CA GLU A 31 11.34 -13.03 -1.25
C GLU A 31 10.65 -13.06 -2.63
N GLY A 32 9.32 -12.90 -2.67
CA GLY A 32 8.54 -13.00 -3.91
C GLY A 32 8.85 -11.88 -4.90
N SER A 33 8.60 -12.15 -6.18
CA SER A 33 8.69 -11.19 -7.27
C SER A 33 7.65 -10.06 -7.20
N GLU A 34 7.72 -9.09 -8.10
CA GLU A 34 6.64 -8.10 -8.26
C GLU A 34 5.30 -8.76 -8.65
N GLN A 35 5.32 -9.85 -9.42
CA GLN A 35 4.10 -10.59 -9.76
C GLN A 35 3.49 -11.25 -8.52
N ASP A 36 4.33 -11.87 -7.68
CA ASP A 36 3.89 -12.51 -6.42
C ASP A 36 3.34 -11.47 -5.45
N TYR A 37 3.96 -10.29 -5.40
CA TYR A 37 3.45 -9.17 -4.63
C TYR A 37 2.07 -8.73 -5.10
N ALA A 38 1.87 -8.57 -6.41
CA ALA A 38 0.58 -8.18 -6.95
C ALA A 38 -0.51 -9.22 -6.67
N ALA A 39 -0.17 -10.51 -6.73
CA ALA A 39 -1.06 -11.62 -6.33
C ALA A 39 -1.41 -11.54 -4.84
N LEU A 40 -0.41 -11.35 -3.96
CA LEU A 40 -0.63 -11.18 -2.53
C LEU A 40 -1.60 -10.04 -2.21
N ILE A 41 -1.43 -8.87 -2.85
CA ILE A 41 -2.34 -7.73 -2.62
C ILE A 41 -3.74 -8.02 -3.18
N ARG A 42 -3.85 -8.75 -4.28
CA ARG A 42 -5.14 -9.19 -4.82
C ARG A 42 -5.85 -10.13 -3.83
N ASP A 43 -5.16 -11.13 -3.32
CA ASP A 43 -5.72 -12.07 -2.34
C ASP A 43 -6.21 -11.34 -1.08
N ARG A 44 -5.42 -10.37 -0.60
CA ARG A 44 -5.82 -9.51 0.52
C ARG A 44 -6.99 -8.58 0.19
N PHE A 45 -7.18 -8.19 -1.07
CA PHE A 45 -8.33 -7.40 -1.50
C PHE A 45 -9.60 -8.25 -1.57
N ASP A 46 -9.48 -9.53 -1.89
CA ASP A 46 -10.59 -10.47 -1.97
C ASP A 46 -10.97 -11.04 -0.58
N ALA A 47 -10.02 -11.08 0.37
CA ALA A 47 -10.26 -11.48 1.76
C ALA A 47 -11.00 -10.41 2.58
N ARG A 48 -12.10 -10.81 3.25
CA ARG A 48 -13.00 -9.91 3.99
C ARG A 48 -12.28 -9.15 5.11
N GLU A 49 -11.31 -9.79 5.76
CA GLU A 49 -10.56 -9.29 6.91
C GLU A 49 -9.67 -8.10 6.55
N THR A 50 -9.11 -8.11 5.34
CA THR A 50 -8.14 -7.12 4.85
C THR A 50 -8.74 -6.14 3.83
N GLN A 51 -9.83 -6.53 3.15
CA GLN A 51 -10.49 -5.71 2.13
C GLN A 51 -10.89 -4.33 2.64
N ALA A 52 -11.53 -4.24 3.82
CA ALA A 52 -11.99 -2.95 4.37
C ALA A 52 -10.82 -1.97 4.61
N ARG A 53 -9.67 -2.48 5.05
CA ARG A 53 -8.46 -1.67 5.28
C ARG A 53 -7.88 -1.18 3.95
N ILE A 54 -7.83 -2.03 2.94
CA ILE A 54 -7.38 -1.63 1.61
C ILE A 54 -8.32 -0.56 1.04
N LEU A 55 -9.65 -0.77 1.09
CA LEU A 55 -10.62 0.22 0.63
C LEU A 55 -10.50 1.56 1.37
N PHE A 56 -10.21 1.56 2.67
CA PHE A 56 -9.92 2.77 3.42
C PHE A 56 -8.69 3.51 2.89
N ILE A 57 -7.57 2.79 2.66
CA ILE A 57 -6.35 3.36 2.07
C ILE A 57 -6.65 3.95 0.69
N ILE A 58 -7.42 3.26 -0.15
CA ILE A 58 -7.80 3.76 -1.48
C ILE A 58 -8.65 5.03 -1.39
N LYS A 59 -9.64 5.07 -0.49
CA LYS A 59 -10.45 6.28 -0.26
C LYS A 59 -9.61 7.45 0.24
N TYR A 60 -8.62 7.19 1.10
CA TYR A 60 -7.69 8.20 1.58
C TYR A 60 -6.77 8.70 0.45
N ALA A 61 -6.23 7.78 -0.36
CA ALA A 61 -5.39 8.09 -1.52
C ALA A 61 -6.13 8.88 -2.62
N ALA A 62 -7.46 8.78 -2.68
CA ALA A 62 -8.27 9.59 -3.59
C ALA A 62 -8.37 11.07 -3.13
N GLN A 63 -8.06 11.39 -1.87
CA GLN A 63 -8.14 12.75 -1.32
C GLN A 63 -6.80 13.50 -1.37
N GLY A 64 -5.70 12.80 -1.62
CA GLY A 64 -4.37 13.40 -1.63
C GLY A 64 -3.26 12.37 -1.88
N PRO A 65 -2.02 12.83 -2.09
CA PRO A 65 -0.90 11.96 -2.40
C PRO A 65 -0.61 11.02 -1.22
N VAL A 66 -0.35 9.75 -1.55
CA VAL A 66 0.15 8.73 -0.63
C VAL A 66 1.57 8.39 -1.03
N THR A 67 2.49 8.47 -0.07
CA THR A 67 3.88 8.10 -0.28
C THR A 67 4.02 6.59 -0.16
N CYS A 68 4.61 5.91 -1.14
CA CYS A 68 4.91 4.48 -1.04
C CYS A 68 6.42 4.28 -0.83
N ALA A 69 6.82 3.37 0.06
CA ALA A 69 8.23 3.04 0.31
C ALA A 69 8.46 1.54 0.48
N GLY A 70 9.72 1.13 0.37
CA GLY A 70 10.14 -0.27 0.46
C GLY A 70 10.25 -0.98 -0.90
N PRO A 71 10.60 -2.27 -0.90
CA PRO A 71 11.00 -3.00 -2.12
C PRO A 71 9.93 -3.08 -3.21
N TYR A 72 8.65 -2.96 -2.84
CA TYR A 72 7.52 -3.05 -3.77
C TYR A 72 6.77 -1.72 -3.91
N ALA A 73 7.38 -0.60 -3.52
CA ALA A 73 6.76 0.73 -3.56
C ALA A 73 6.17 1.08 -4.93
N THR A 74 6.93 0.83 -6.00
CA THR A 74 6.49 1.08 -7.39
C THR A 74 5.24 0.28 -7.74
N MET A 75 5.21 -1.01 -7.37
CA MET A 75 4.06 -1.87 -7.65
C MET A 75 2.84 -1.48 -6.79
N ALA A 76 3.05 -1.18 -5.50
CA ALA A 76 2.01 -0.70 -4.60
C ALA A 76 1.38 0.59 -5.12
N ALA A 77 2.18 1.57 -5.55
CA ALA A 77 1.70 2.81 -6.14
C ALA A 77 0.84 2.56 -7.38
N ARG A 78 1.25 1.63 -8.26
CA ARG A 78 0.47 1.24 -9.46
C ARG A 78 -0.87 0.60 -9.09
N ILE A 79 -0.90 -0.27 -8.08
CA ILE A 79 -2.13 -0.91 -7.60
C ILE A 79 -3.07 0.14 -7.02
N VAL A 80 -2.58 0.99 -6.12
CA VAL A 80 -3.34 2.10 -5.51
C VAL A 80 -3.90 3.00 -6.59
N HIS A 81 -3.08 3.44 -7.54
CA HIS A 81 -3.52 4.26 -8.69
C HIS A 81 -4.70 3.63 -9.43
N ARG A 82 -4.57 2.35 -9.77
CA ARG A 82 -5.58 1.62 -10.53
C ARG A 82 -6.88 1.49 -9.74
N LEU A 83 -6.79 1.23 -8.44
CA LEU A 83 -7.95 1.10 -7.58
C LEU A 83 -8.64 2.45 -7.33
N VAL A 84 -7.89 3.53 -7.11
CA VAL A 84 -8.43 4.90 -7.02
C VAL A 84 -9.19 5.25 -8.30
N LYS A 85 -8.58 5.02 -9.47
CA LYS A 85 -9.22 5.25 -10.77
C LYS A 85 -10.50 4.43 -10.96
N LYS A 86 -10.51 3.17 -10.51
CA LYS A 86 -11.66 2.26 -10.62
C LYS A 86 -12.79 2.60 -9.64
N CYS A 87 -12.46 3.11 -8.45
CA CYS A 87 -13.44 3.51 -7.43
C CYS A 87 -14.12 4.87 -7.71
N GLY A 88 -13.68 5.62 -8.73
CA GLY A 88 -14.43 6.73 -9.31
C GLY A 88 -14.30 8.06 -8.56
N LYS A 89 -13.27 8.83 -8.91
CA LYS A 89 -13.27 10.28 -9.21
C LYS A 89 -11.88 10.62 -9.75
N GLU A 90 -11.79 11.37 -10.85
CA GLU A 90 -10.52 11.92 -11.36
C GLU A 90 -9.80 12.70 -10.26
N CYS A 91 -8.75 12.13 -9.66
CA CYS A 91 -7.83 12.85 -8.78
C CYS A 91 -6.40 12.36 -9.09
N TYR A 92 -5.61 13.28 -9.65
CA TYR A 92 -4.23 13.08 -10.09
C TYR A 92 -3.24 13.32 -8.93
N ASN A 93 -2.02 12.76 -9.10
CA ASN A 93 -0.76 12.95 -8.36
C ASN A 93 -0.37 11.85 -7.37
N LEU A 94 0.34 10.83 -7.87
CA LEU A 94 1.17 9.93 -7.06
C LEU A 94 2.62 10.39 -7.12
N VAL A 95 3.26 10.50 -5.95
CA VAL A 95 4.69 10.80 -5.83
C VAL A 95 5.40 9.53 -5.35
N VAL A 96 6.27 8.99 -6.21
CA VAL A 96 7.21 7.92 -5.84
C VAL A 96 8.49 8.60 -5.36
N LYS A 97 8.97 8.23 -4.17
CA LYS A 97 10.26 8.68 -3.62
C LYS A 97 11.11 7.48 -3.27
#